data_AF-A0A5P1EAB7-F1
#
_entry.id   AF-A0A5P1EAB7-F1
#
_cell.length_a   1.000
_cell.length_b   1.000
_cell.length_c   1.000
_cell.angle_alpha   90.00
_cell.angle_beta   90.00
_cell.angle_gamma   90.00
#
_symmetry.space_group_name_H-M   'P 1'
#
loop_
_entity.id
_entity.type
_entity.pdbx_description
1 polymer ?
#
loop_
_entity_poly.entity_id
_entity_poly.type
_entity_poly.pdbx_seq_one_letter_code
_entity_poly.pdbx_strand_id
1 'polypeptide(L)'
;MKRRRKLCSGCYMDNKFYVIGGQDERGESLNCGEFYDLEKKSWELIPNMIQGARSWSSPSPPLLAVANNELYSLEASTNKLRVYIKKSNSWRGLGMAPVRADHSRGWGVAFKSLGDELLIIGSRGDSYACFGMTICTCRPHPGSGSLDWKVLASDGGQWSSFIYNCSVMLS
;
A
#
# COMPACT_ATOMS: atom_id res chain seq x y z
N MET A 1 19.81 1.75 -8.34
CA MET A 1 18.84 2.79 -7.93
C MET A 1 19.58 4.11 -7.92
N LYS A 2 18.95 5.20 -8.41
CA LYS A 2 19.55 6.54 -8.52
C LYS A 2 19.55 7.28 -7.18
N ARG A 3 18.56 7.06 -6.31
CA ARG A 3 18.52 7.66 -4.95
C ARG A 3 18.52 6.58 -3.87
N ARG A 4 19.40 6.74 -2.88
CA ARG A 4 19.40 5.90 -1.68
C ARG A 4 18.15 6.19 -0.86
N ARG A 5 17.51 5.13 -0.36
CA ARG A 5 16.27 5.24 0.41
C ARG A 5 16.10 4.08 1.39
N LYS A 6 15.37 4.33 2.48
CA LYS A 6 14.89 3.35 3.45
C LYS A 6 13.37 3.49 3.61
N LEU A 7 12.72 2.52 4.26
CA LEU A 7 11.27 2.53 4.49
C LEU A 7 10.45 2.73 3.18
N CYS A 8 10.97 2.26 2.05
CA CYS A 8 10.30 2.31 0.76
C CYS A 8 9.52 1.02 0.50
N SER A 9 8.64 1.05 -0.50
CA SER A 9 7.90 -0.13 -0.93
C SER A 9 8.30 -0.54 -2.33
N GLY A 10 8.55 -1.84 -2.50
CA GLY A 10 8.88 -2.45 -3.78
C GLY A 10 7.67 -3.16 -4.39
N CYS A 11 7.52 -3.08 -5.71
CA CYS A 11 6.52 -3.87 -6.43
C CYS A 11 6.98 -4.18 -7.86
N TYR A 12 6.32 -5.12 -8.51
CA TYR A 12 6.60 -5.49 -9.89
C TYR A 12 5.34 -5.30 -10.74
N MET A 13 5.45 -4.51 -11.81
CA MET A 13 4.39 -4.26 -12.79
C MET A 13 5.02 -3.86 -14.13
N ASP A 14 4.30 -3.96 -15.24
CA ASP A 14 4.76 -3.54 -16.59
C ASP A 14 6.15 -4.10 -16.97
N ASN A 15 6.42 -5.34 -16.54
CA ASN A 15 7.71 -6.02 -16.70
C ASN A 15 8.89 -5.24 -16.09
N LYS A 16 8.66 -4.47 -15.03
CA LYS A 16 9.61 -3.57 -14.38
C LYS A 16 9.50 -3.68 -12.86
N PHE A 17 10.64 -3.54 -12.19
CA PHE A 17 10.70 -3.51 -10.73
C PHE A 17 10.69 -2.08 -10.24
N TYR A 18 9.67 -1.69 -9.46
CA TYR A 18 9.48 -0.36 -8.93
C TYR A 18 9.87 -0.30 -7.45
N VAL A 19 10.48 0.81 -7.05
CA VAL A 19 10.70 1.18 -5.65
C VAL A 19 10.16 2.58 -5.43
N ILE A 20 9.19 2.70 -4.52
CA ILE A 20 8.34 3.88 -4.41
C ILE A 20 8.41 4.42 -2.98
N GLY A 21 8.59 5.74 -2.89
CA GLY A 21 8.57 6.49 -1.64
C GLY A 21 9.74 6.18 -0.71
N GLY A 22 9.46 6.22 0.60
CA GLY A 22 10.44 6.03 1.67
C GLY A 22 11.10 7.33 2.12
N GLN A 23 12.27 7.22 2.71
CA GLN A 23 13.07 8.34 3.22
C GLN A 23 14.49 8.27 2.67
N ASP A 24 15.11 9.43 2.45
CA ASP A 24 16.53 9.50 2.11
C ASP A 24 17.45 9.34 3.36
N GLU A 25 18.75 9.54 3.15
CA GLU A 25 19.76 9.41 4.22
C GLU A 25 19.61 10.46 5.33
N ARG A 26 18.97 11.60 5.02
CA ARG A 26 18.69 12.68 5.98
C ARG A 26 17.38 12.44 6.73
N GLY A 27 16.64 11.39 6.38
CA GLY A 27 15.31 11.10 6.91
C GLY A 27 14.19 11.87 6.21
N GLU A 28 14.49 12.60 5.12
CA GLU A 28 13.50 13.38 4.40
C GLU A 28 12.62 12.45 3.56
N SER A 29 11.31 12.73 3.58
CA SER A 29 10.33 11.91 2.87
C SER A 29 10.48 12.05 1.36
N LEU A 30 10.62 10.93 0.66
CA LEU A 30 10.70 10.88 -0.79
C LEU A 30 9.30 10.72 -1.37
N ASN A 31 8.89 11.68 -2.19
CA ASN A 31 7.63 11.60 -2.94
C ASN A 31 7.79 10.92 -4.32
N CYS A 32 8.99 10.48 -4.68
CA CYS A 32 9.30 9.91 -5.98
C CYS A 32 9.35 8.38 -5.94
N GLY A 33 9.06 7.78 -7.10
CA GLY A 33 9.36 6.38 -7.36
C GLY A 33 10.52 6.24 -8.34
N GLU A 34 11.10 5.05 -8.39
CA GLU A 34 12.03 4.67 -9.44
C GLU A 34 11.65 3.29 -9.95
N PHE A 35 11.92 2.98 -11.22
CA PHE A 35 11.82 1.62 -11.72
C PHE A 35 13.10 1.19 -12.41
N TYR A 36 13.37 -0.10 -12.36
CA TYR A 36 14.43 -0.73 -13.12
C TYR A 36 13.88 -1.19 -14.48
N ASP A 37 14.43 -0.62 -15.54
CA ASP A 37 14.16 -0.99 -16.91
C ASP A 37 15.10 -2.15 -17.30
N LEU A 38 14.53 -3.34 -17.51
CA LEU A 38 15.29 -4.55 -17.82
C LEU A 38 15.97 -4.49 -19.20
N GLU A 39 15.39 -3.76 -20.16
CA GLU A 39 15.94 -3.63 -21.51
C GLU A 39 17.14 -2.68 -21.51
N LYS A 40 16.99 -1.52 -20.85
CA LYS A 40 18.06 -0.51 -20.73
C LYS A 40 19.09 -0.83 -19.65
N LYS A 41 18.77 -1.79 -18.76
CA LYS A 41 19.55 -2.14 -17.57
C LYS A 41 19.81 -0.92 -16.67
N SER A 42 18.90 0.04 -16.66
CA SER A 42 19.03 1.31 -15.94
C SER A 42 17.86 1.55 -14.99
N TRP A 43 18.09 2.42 -14.00
CA TRP A 43 17.03 2.91 -13.13
C TRP A 43 16.47 4.22 -13.69
N GLU A 44 15.16 4.37 -13.77
CA GLU A 44 14.48 5.59 -14.19
C GLU A 44 13.66 6.19 -13.07
N LEU A 45 13.72 7.52 -12.95
CA LEU A 45 13.05 8.28 -11.89
C LEU A 45 11.65 8.70 -12.33
N ILE A 46 10.66 8.47 -11.47
CA ILE A 46 9.30 9.01 -11.59
C ILE A 46 9.13 10.08 -10.49
N PRO A 47 9.22 11.37 -10.82
CA PRO A 47 9.05 12.45 -9.84
C PRO A 47 7.60 12.51 -9.34
N ASN A 48 7.39 13.00 -8.11
CA ASN A 48 6.06 13.31 -7.57
C ASN A 48 5.02 12.17 -7.65
N MET A 49 5.50 10.92 -7.58
CA MET A 49 4.65 9.74 -7.65
C MET A 49 3.74 9.62 -6.42
N ILE A 50 4.13 10.06 -5.23
CA ILE A 50 3.26 10.10 -4.04
C ILE A 50 2.80 11.55 -3.80
N GLN A 51 1.49 11.77 -3.83
CA GLN A 51 0.90 13.08 -3.54
C GLN A 51 0.37 13.11 -2.10
N GLY A 52 0.69 14.18 -1.36
CA GLY A 52 0.19 14.36 0.01
C GLY A 52 0.93 13.60 1.10
N ALA A 53 2.16 13.13 0.84
CA ALA A 53 3.05 12.62 1.88
C ALA A 53 3.30 13.73 2.92
N ARG A 54 2.56 13.69 4.02
CA ARG A 54 2.81 14.57 5.16
C ARG A 54 4.15 14.16 5.78
N SER A 55 4.98 15.15 6.09
CA SER A 55 6.22 14.97 6.83
C SER A 55 5.89 14.56 8.25
N TRP A 56 5.65 13.26 8.44
CA TRP A 56 5.64 12.65 9.76
C TRP A 56 7.06 12.20 10.05
N SER A 57 7.48 12.32 11.32
CA SER A 57 8.84 11.96 11.75
C SER A 57 9.15 10.46 11.59
N SER A 58 8.15 9.59 11.42
CA SER A 58 8.31 8.14 11.25
C SER A 58 7.11 7.50 10.50
N PRO A 59 6.95 7.75 9.18
CA PRO A 59 5.89 7.15 8.41
C PRO A 59 6.19 5.66 8.19
N SER A 60 5.14 4.83 8.13
CA SER A 60 5.29 3.46 7.63
C SER A 60 5.77 3.50 6.17
N PRO A 61 6.37 2.41 5.67
CA PRO A 61 6.52 2.26 4.24
C PRO A 61 5.19 2.44 3.52
N PRO A 62 5.18 3.01 2.29
CA PRO A 62 3.95 3.18 1.53
C PRO A 62 3.21 1.85 1.39
N LEU A 63 1.95 1.79 1.80
CA LEU A 63 1.16 0.56 1.66
C LEU A 63 0.78 0.41 0.19
N LEU A 64 1.47 -0.50 -0.52
CA LEU A 64 1.34 -0.72 -1.95
C LEU A 64 1.10 -2.20 -2.27
N ALA A 65 0.25 -2.45 -3.27
CA ALA A 65 0.01 -3.78 -3.82
C ALA A 65 -0.26 -3.67 -5.32
N VAL A 66 0.12 -4.71 -6.07
CA VAL A 66 -0.15 -4.79 -7.51
C VAL A 66 -1.12 -5.93 -7.78
N ALA A 67 -2.26 -5.62 -8.41
CA ALA A 67 -3.26 -6.59 -8.84
C ALA A 67 -3.60 -6.30 -10.30
N ASN A 68 -3.69 -7.34 -11.15
CA ASN A 68 -3.94 -7.20 -12.59
C ASN A 68 -3.04 -6.15 -13.28
N ASN A 69 -1.76 -6.13 -12.92
CA ASN A 69 -0.76 -5.20 -13.45
C ASN A 69 -1.07 -3.70 -13.18
N GLU A 70 -1.95 -3.42 -12.22
CA GLU A 70 -2.24 -2.07 -11.75
C GLU A 70 -1.74 -1.89 -10.31
N LEU A 71 -1.27 -0.68 -10.03
CA LEU A 71 -0.72 -0.33 -8.72
C LEU A 71 -1.79 0.33 -7.86
N TYR A 72 -1.97 -0.23 -6.67
CA TYR A 72 -2.88 0.25 -5.66
C TYR A 72 -2.11 0.75 -4.44
N SER A 73 -2.65 1.77 -3.78
CA SER A 73 -2.12 2.29 -2.53
C SER A 73 -3.22 2.48 -1.50
N LEU A 74 -2.94 2.09 -0.26
CA LEU A 74 -3.75 2.46 0.89
C LEU A 74 -3.12 3.69 1.56
N GLU A 75 -3.78 4.83 1.44
CA GLU A 75 -3.30 6.06 2.08
C GLU A 75 -3.62 6.03 3.57
N ALA A 76 -2.59 5.81 4.40
CA ALA A 76 -2.75 5.73 5.85
C ALA A 76 -3.45 6.97 6.44
N SER A 77 -3.17 8.18 5.95
CA SER A 77 -3.72 9.42 6.54
C SER A 77 -5.23 9.59 6.35
N THR A 78 -5.80 9.03 5.30
CA THR A 78 -7.24 9.18 4.97
C THR A 78 -7.99 7.86 4.97
N ASN A 79 -7.28 6.75 5.16
CA ASN A 79 -7.79 5.39 5.07
C ASN A 79 -8.48 5.08 3.73
N LYS A 80 -8.03 5.74 2.64
CA LYS A 80 -8.60 5.58 1.30
C LYS A 80 -7.72 4.69 0.43
N LEU A 81 -8.35 3.76 -0.27
CA LEU A 81 -7.74 3.02 -1.36
C LEU A 81 -7.67 3.92 -2.59
N ARG A 82 -6.51 3.88 -3.26
CA ARG A 82 -6.24 4.62 -4.48
C ARG A 82 -5.63 3.70 -5.54
N VAL A 83 -5.92 3.98 -6.81
CA VAL A 83 -5.26 3.34 -7.96
C VAL A 83 -4.39 4.35 -8.69
N TYR A 84 -3.22 3.90 -9.14
CA TYR A 84 -2.26 4.72 -9.87
C TYR A 84 -2.61 4.81 -11.35
N ILE A 85 -2.74 6.04 -11.85
CA ILE A 85 -2.97 6.35 -13.25
C ILE A 85 -1.62 6.63 -13.93
N LYS A 86 -1.09 5.61 -14.61
CA LYS A 86 0.26 5.61 -15.20
C LYS A 86 0.50 6.76 -16.19
N LYS A 87 -0.49 7.08 -17.03
CA LYS A 87 -0.38 8.11 -18.08
C LYS A 87 -0.19 9.52 -17.53
N SER A 88 -0.81 9.81 -16.39
CA SER A 88 -0.83 11.15 -15.78
C SER A 88 0.02 11.24 -14.52
N ASN A 89 0.65 10.15 -14.09
CA ASN A 89 1.39 10.06 -12.83
C ASN A 89 0.58 10.60 -11.64
N SER A 90 -0.67 10.16 -11.54
CA SER A 90 -1.61 10.62 -10.52
C SER A 90 -2.35 9.46 -9.88
N TRP A 91 -3.05 9.73 -8.78
CA TRP A 91 -3.84 8.74 -8.06
C TRP A 91 -5.31 9.08 -8.12
N ARG A 92 -6.14 8.05 -8.32
CA ARG A 92 -7.59 8.15 -8.24
C ARG A 92 -8.09 7.39 -7.02
N GLY A 93 -8.93 8.01 -6.21
CA GLY A 93 -9.57 7.36 -5.06
C GLY A 93 -10.63 6.34 -5.50
N LEU A 94 -10.63 5.18 -4.86
CA LEU A 94 -11.59 4.09 -5.10
C LEU A 94 -12.57 3.87 -3.93
N GLY A 95 -12.27 4.39 -2.74
CA GLY A 95 -13.14 4.26 -1.57
C GLY A 95 -12.37 4.11 -0.27
N MET A 96 -13.08 3.86 0.82
CA MET A 96 -12.48 3.57 2.12
C MET A 96 -12.12 2.09 2.24
N ALA A 97 -11.04 1.80 2.97
CA ALA A 97 -10.69 0.44 3.35
C ALA A 97 -11.47 -0.02 4.59
N PRO A 98 -11.72 -1.34 4.75
CA PRO A 98 -12.43 -1.90 5.90
C PRO A 98 -11.58 -1.94 7.18
N VAL A 99 -10.27 -1.71 7.08
CA VAL A 99 -9.33 -1.62 8.21
C VAL A 99 -9.00 -0.15 8.50
N ARG A 100 -8.52 0.17 9.70
CA ARG A 100 -8.15 1.52 10.15
C ARG A 100 -6.64 1.77 10.02
N ALA A 101 -6.16 1.99 8.80
CA ALA A 101 -4.74 2.33 8.59
C ALA A 101 -4.35 3.71 9.15
N ASP A 102 -5.34 4.55 9.43
CA ASP A 102 -5.20 5.89 9.99
C ASP A 102 -4.84 5.93 11.47
N HIS A 103 -5.27 4.93 12.25
CA HIS A 103 -5.02 4.89 13.70
C HIS A 103 -3.54 4.72 14.06
N SER A 104 -2.82 3.94 13.27
CA SER A 104 -1.41 3.60 13.48
C SER A 104 -0.48 4.19 12.43
N ARG A 105 -0.96 5.18 11.64
CA ARG A 105 -0.19 5.81 10.55
C ARG A 105 0.40 4.77 9.58
N GLY A 106 -0.37 3.74 9.28
CA GLY A 106 -0.03 2.63 8.37
C GLY A 106 0.73 1.47 9.02
N TRP A 107 1.19 1.61 10.27
CA TRP A 107 1.87 0.52 10.97
C TRP A 107 0.91 -0.59 11.39
N GLY A 108 1.35 -1.86 11.33
CA GLY A 108 0.51 -2.99 11.69
C GLY A 108 -0.60 -3.32 10.69
N VAL A 109 -0.60 -2.68 9.52
CA VAL A 109 -1.46 -3.03 8.38
C VAL A 109 -0.65 -3.79 7.34
N ALA A 110 -1.13 -4.97 6.95
CA ALA A 110 -0.60 -5.67 5.79
C ALA A 110 -1.50 -5.36 4.59
N PHE A 111 -0.92 -4.77 3.56
CA PHE A 111 -1.57 -4.57 2.26
C PHE A 111 -0.72 -5.24 1.20
N LYS A 112 -1.25 -6.30 0.58
CA LYS A 112 -0.52 -7.20 -0.31
C LYS A 112 -1.38 -7.60 -1.50
N SER A 113 -0.73 -8.07 -2.55
CA SER A 113 -1.40 -8.74 -3.67
C SER A 113 -1.68 -10.20 -3.34
N LEU A 114 -2.82 -10.70 -3.81
CA LEU A 114 -3.23 -12.09 -3.74
C LEU A 114 -3.77 -12.49 -5.11
N GLY A 115 -2.88 -12.88 -6.03
CA GLY A 115 -3.25 -13.13 -7.43
C GLY A 115 -3.75 -11.85 -8.10
N ASP A 116 -4.99 -11.88 -8.58
CA ASP A 116 -5.73 -10.74 -9.14
C ASP A 116 -6.48 -9.92 -8.08
N GLU A 117 -6.38 -10.30 -6.81
CA GLU A 117 -7.04 -9.64 -5.67
C GLU A 117 -6.06 -8.81 -4.82
N LEU A 118 -6.64 -7.91 -4.04
CA LEU A 118 -5.96 -7.20 -2.97
C LEU A 118 -6.29 -7.87 -1.63
N LEU A 119 -5.26 -8.13 -0.83
CA LEU A 119 -5.37 -8.61 0.54
C LEU A 119 -5.08 -7.46 1.50
N ILE A 120 -5.97 -7.24 2.44
CA ILE A 120 -5.80 -6.26 3.51
C ILE A 120 -5.99 -6.94 4.86
N ILE A 121 -5.07 -6.67 5.78
CA ILE A 121 -5.13 -7.17 7.15
C ILE A 121 -4.81 -6.02 8.09
N GLY A 122 -5.63 -5.81 9.10
CA GLY A 122 -5.41 -4.77 10.10
C GLY A 122 -6.55 -4.69 11.09
N SER A 123 -6.42 -3.77 12.05
CA SER A 123 -7.48 -3.50 13.01
C SER A 123 -8.69 -2.86 12.34
N ARG A 124 -9.89 -3.26 12.77
CA ARG A 124 -11.17 -2.71 12.30
C ARG A 124 -11.87 -1.82 13.33
N GLY A 125 -11.44 -1.85 14.59
CA GLY A 125 -12.15 -1.21 15.70
C GLY A 125 -12.01 0.31 15.75
N ASP A 126 -13.14 1.01 15.93
CA ASP A 126 -13.19 2.45 16.25
C ASP A 126 -12.99 2.74 17.76
N SER A 127 -12.88 1.70 18.59
CA SER A 127 -12.76 1.79 20.05
C SER A 127 -11.57 1.00 20.58
N TYR A 128 -10.88 1.56 21.56
CA TYR A 128 -9.76 0.95 22.30
C TYR A 128 -10.08 -0.39 22.98
N ALA A 129 -11.34 -0.84 22.94
CA ALA A 129 -11.83 -2.05 23.57
C ALA A 129 -11.98 -3.25 22.60
N CYS A 130 -11.87 -3.05 21.28
CA CYS A 130 -12.03 -4.12 20.30
C CYS A 130 -10.78 -4.23 19.42
N PHE A 131 -9.80 -5.01 19.90
CA PHE A 131 -8.56 -5.35 19.19
C PHE A 131 -8.78 -6.45 18.14
N GLY A 132 -9.89 -6.41 17.42
CA GLY A 132 -10.19 -7.38 16.37
C GLY A 132 -9.38 -7.10 15.12
N MET A 133 -8.48 -8.01 14.76
CA MET A 133 -7.89 -8.04 13.43
C MET A 133 -8.91 -8.58 12.42
N THR A 134 -8.94 -7.98 11.24
CA THR A 134 -9.77 -8.45 10.12
C THR A 134 -8.90 -8.69 8.90
N ILE A 135 -9.11 -9.82 8.25
CA ILE A 135 -8.57 -10.18 6.95
C ILE A 135 -9.69 -9.96 5.92
N CYS A 136 -9.48 -9.06 4.98
CA CYS A 136 -10.39 -8.87 3.85
C CYS A 136 -9.65 -9.02 2.53
N THR A 137 -10.35 -9.52 1.52
CA THR A 137 -9.92 -9.43 0.13
C THR A 137 -10.87 -8.58 -0.69
N CYS A 138 -10.35 -8.00 -1.77
CA CYS A 138 -11.15 -7.26 -2.73
C CYS A 138 -10.57 -7.48 -4.12
N ARG A 139 -11.44 -7.74 -5.10
CA ARG A 139 -11.10 -7.64 -6.51
C ARG A 139 -11.36 -6.21 -6.96
N PRO A 140 -10.31 -5.40 -7.18
CA PRO A 140 -10.53 -4.04 -7.62
C PRO A 140 -11.00 -4.05 -9.08
N HIS A 141 -12.07 -3.31 -9.35
CA HIS A 141 -12.52 -3.02 -10.70
C HIS A 141 -12.27 -1.55 -10.98
N PRO A 142 -11.28 -1.19 -11.81
CA PRO A 142 -10.94 0.22 -12.09
C PRO A 142 -12.11 1.03 -12.66
N GLY A 143 -13.11 0.35 -13.23
CA GLY A 143 -14.31 0.97 -13.79
C GLY A 143 -15.47 1.16 -12.80
N SER A 144 -15.54 0.41 -11.71
CA SER A 144 -16.63 0.53 -10.73
C SER A 144 -16.24 1.46 -9.58
N GLY A 145 -17.16 2.34 -9.19
CA GLY A 145 -16.98 3.22 -8.03
C GLY A 145 -17.17 2.53 -6.68
N SER A 146 -17.53 1.24 -6.67
CA SER A 146 -17.72 0.44 -5.46
C SER A 146 -16.61 -0.60 -5.33
N LEU A 147 -16.03 -0.67 -4.12
CA LEU A 147 -15.10 -1.72 -3.71
C LEU A 147 -15.87 -2.73 -2.85
N ASP A 148 -16.09 -3.93 -3.40
CA ASP A 148 -16.73 -5.01 -2.67
C ASP A 148 -15.66 -5.79 -1.89
N TRP A 149 -15.57 -5.51 -0.59
CA TRP A 149 -14.65 -6.18 0.31
C TRP A 149 -15.29 -7.47 0.85
N LYS A 150 -14.66 -8.61 0.58
CA LYS A 150 -15.01 -9.90 1.17
C LYS A 150 -14.21 -10.09 2.45
N VAL A 151 -14.88 -10.20 3.58
CA VAL A 151 -14.23 -10.56 4.85
C VAL A 151 -13.94 -12.05 4.85
N LEU A 152 -12.67 -12.43 4.99
CA LEU A 152 -12.24 -13.83 5.07
C LEU A 152 -12.22 -14.32 6.53
N ALA A 153 -11.74 -13.46 7.42
CA ALA A 153 -11.71 -13.74 8.85
C ALA A 153 -11.83 -12.41 9.61
N SER A 154 -12.59 -12.41 10.68
CA SER A 154 -12.61 -11.33 11.66
C SER A 154 -12.57 -11.99 13.02
N ASP A 155 -11.55 -11.66 13.80
CA ASP A 155 -11.46 -12.16 15.15
C ASP A 155 -12.06 -11.14 16.13
N GLY A 156 -12.80 -11.65 17.13
CA GLY A 156 -13.55 -10.87 18.11
C GLY A 156 -12.68 -10.28 19.23
N GLY A 157 -11.35 -10.23 19.08
CA GLY A 157 -10.43 -9.58 20.04
C GLY A 157 -9.36 -10.49 20.67
N GLN A 158 -9.08 -11.67 20.12
CA GLN A 158 -8.02 -12.58 20.56
C GLN A 158 -6.69 -12.42 19.79
N TRP A 159 -6.70 -11.79 18.61
CA TRP A 159 -5.52 -11.58 17.77
C TRP A 159 -4.78 -10.29 18.17
N SER A 160 -3.44 -10.34 18.19
CA SER A 160 -2.64 -9.13 18.41
C SER A 160 -2.95 -8.09 17.34
N SER A 161 -3.20 -6.85 17.73
CA SER A 161 -3.59 -5.76 16.82
C SER A 161 -2.47 -5.24 15.91
N PHE A 162 -1.32 -5.92 15.86
CA PHE A 162 -0.15 -5.48 15.12
C PHE A 162 0.47 -6.62 14.32
N ILE A 163 0.71 -6.35 13.04
CA ILE A 163 1.35 -7.28 12.12
C ILE A 163 2.82 -6.88 11.96
N TYR A 164 3.72 -7.79 12.34
CA TYR A 164 5.17 -7.59 12.18
C TYR A 164 5.66 -7.98 10.79
N ASN A 165 5.11 -9.05 10.22
CA ASN A 165 5.45 -9.52 8.88
C ASN A 165 4.23 -10.21 8.25
N CYS A 166 4.11 -10.11 6.93
CA CYS A 166 3.08 -10.79 6.15
C CYS A 166 3.67 -11.16 4.78
N SER A 167 3.67 -12.46 4.49
CA SER A 167 4.06 -13.03 3.21
C SER A 167 2.88 -13.77 2.59
N VAL A 168 2.57 -13.46 1.34
CA VAL A 168 1.57 -14.18 0.56
C VAL A 168 2.31 -15.06 -0.44
N MET A 169 2.00 -16.35 -0.46
CA MET A 169 2.52 -17.31 -1.43
C MET A 169 1.34 -17.90 -2.18
N LEU A 170 1.38 -17.86 -3.52
CA LEU A 170 0.47 -18.64 -4.36
C LEU A 170 1.12 -20.02 -4.55
N SER A 171 0.35 -21.07 -4.26
CA SER A 171 0.72 -22.46 -4.50
C SER A 171 0.57 -22.85 -5.96
#